data_AF-A0A7K1IQ81-F1
#
_entry.id   AF-A0A7K1IQ81-F1
#
_cell.length_a   1.000
_cell.length_b   1.000
_cell.length_c   1.000
_cell.angle_alpha   90.00
_cell.angle_beta   90.00
_cell.angle_gamma   90.00
#
_symmetry.space_group_name_H-M   'P 1'
#
loop_
_entity.id
_entity.type
_entity.pdbx_description
1 polymer ?
#
loop_
_entity_poly.entity_id
_entity_poly.type
_entity_poly.pdbx_seq_one_letter_code
_entity_poly.pdbx_strand_id
1 'polypeptide(L)'
;MSHLAAVLAALEVLGADSDNQAVRLAAWFHDAVYDPQRADNEEISASLAQGLLPLFDFPSTIINEVARLVRLTATHRVQPDDSNGALLCDADLSVLAGDADSYSSYAAGVRAEYAFVGDADFARERAALLNALLDSEHVFHTPKGQELWEARARANISIELKLLAS
;
A
#
# COMPACT_ATOMS: atom_id res chain seq x y z
N MET A 1 10.76 -4.48 11.32
CA MET A 1 11.13 -3.50 10.26
C MET A 1 9.94 -2.56 10.13
N SER A 2 10.14 -1.25 9.98
CA SER A 2 9.00 -0.34 9.77
C SER A 2 8.36 -0.59 8.41
N HIS A 3 7.08 -0.26 8.26
CA HIS A 3 6.33 -0.37 6.99
C HIS A 3 7.09 0.31 5.84
N LEU A 4 7.47 1.58 6.02
CA LEU A 4 8.26 2.33 5.04
C LEU A 4 9.52 1.60 4.55
N ALA A 5 10.28 0.98 5.47
CA ALA A 5 11.49 0.27 5.08
C ALA A 5 11.15 -0.96 4.22
N ALA A 6 10.05 -1.66 4.51
CA ALA A 6 9.58 -2.78 3.70
C ALA A 6 9.15 -2.32 2.29
N VAL A 7 8.42 -1.20 2.18
CA VAL A 7 8.01 -0.61 0.89
C VAL A 7 9.23 -0.22 0.05
N LEU A 8 10.23 0.44 0.65
CA LEU A 8 11.46 0.81 -0.07
C LEU A 8 12.24 -0.42 -0.55
N ALA A 9 12.34 -1.48 0.26
CA ALA A 9 12.97 -2.73 -0.14
C ALA A 9 12.18 -3.44 -1.27
N ALA A 10 10.85 -3.39 -1.22
CA ALA A 10 9.99 -3.95 -2.26
C ALA A 10 10.16 -3.20 -3.59
N LEU A 11 10.30 -1.87 -3.56
CA LEU A 11 10.62 -1.09 -4.77
C LEU A 11 11.95 -1.50 -5.40
N GLU A 12 12.98 -1.79 -4.60
CA GLU A 12 14.26 -2.29 -5.11
C GLU A 12 14.11 -3.67 -5.77
N VAL A 13 13.30 -4.57 -5.18
CA VAL A 13 13.00 -5.89 -5.76
C VAL A 13 12.23 -5.79 -7.08
N LEU A 14 11.32 -4.82 -7.20
CA LEU A 14 10.56 -4.56 -8.42
C LEU A 14 11.41 -3.88 -9.51
N GLY A 15 12.62 -3.46 -9.18
CA GLY A 15 13.55 -2.81 -10.12
C GLY A 15 13.32 -1.31 -10.29
N ALA A 16 12.72 -0.64 -9.31
CA ALA A 16 12.62 0.83 -9.34
C ALA A 16 14.02 1.45 -9.26
N ASP A 17 14.35 2.32 -10.21
CA ASP A 17 15.68 2.92 -10.34
C ASP A 17 15.66 4.45 -10.16
N SER A 18 16.71 5.14 -10.61
CA SER A 18 16.83 6.59 -10.51
C SER A 18 15.75 7.34 -11.30
N ASP A 19 15.20 6.74 -12.35
CA ASP A 19 14.17 7.35 -13.18
C ASP A 19 12.80 7.33 -12.48
N ASN A 20 12.63 6.47 -11.48
CA ASN A 20 11.44 6.41 -10.62
C ASN A 20 11.49 7.36 -9.41
N GLN A 21 12.12 8.53 -9.54
CA GLN A 21 12.28 9.48 -8.42
C GLN A 21 10.96 9.82 -7.72
N ALA A 22 9.89 10.06 -8.50
CA ALA A 22 8.57 10.36 -7.93
C ALA A 22 7.98 9.18 -7.13
N VAL A 23 8.18 7.94 -7.57
CA VAL A 23 7.74 6.74 -6.85
C VAL A 23 8.46 6.61 -5.51
N ARG A 24 9.78 6.81 -5.50
CA ARG A 24 10.59 6.72 -4.28
C ARG A 24 10.20 7.81 -3.29
N LEU A 25 9.96 9.04 -3.76
CA LEU A 25 9.45 10.12 -2.91
C LEU A 25 8.04 9.80 -2.39
N ALA A 26 7.14 9.31 -3.23
CA ALA A 26 5.79 8.92 -2.82
C ALA A 26 5.81 7.82 -1.75
N ALA A 27 6.74 6.85 -1.83
CA ALA A 27 6.92 5.86 -0.78
C ALA A 27 7.26 6.49 0.58
N TRP A 28 8.07 7.54 0.63
CA TRP A 28 8.34 8.29 1.88
C TRP A 28 7.10 9.03 2.41
N PHE A 29 6.21 9.46 1.52
CA PHE A 29 5.09 10.32 1.88
C PHE A 29 3.76 9.60 2.07
N HIS A 30 3.54 8.39 1.53
CA HIS A 30 2.19 7.79 1.46
C HIS A 30 1.49 7.70 2.83
N ASP A 31 2.21 7.23 3.85
CA ASP A 31 1.76 7.16 5.24
C ASP A 31 2.44 8.20 6.16
N ALA A 32 2.94 9.30 5.61
CA ALA A 32 3.60 10.34 6.42
C ALA A 32 2.64 10.97 7.44
N VAL A 33 1.35 11.02 7.11
CA VAL A 33 0.25 11.24 8.06
C VAL A 33 -0.60 9.99 8.08
N TYR A 34 -0.77 9.41 9.27
CA TYR A 34 -1.59 8.23 9.49
C TYR A 34 -2.33 8.32 10.83
N ASP A 35 -3.65 8.32 10.75
CA ASP A 35 -4.57 8.18 11.89
C ASP A 35 -5.68 7.19 11.50
N PRO A 36 -5.79 6.02 12.16
CA PRO A 36 -6.77 4.98 11.80
C PRO A 36 -8.24 5.44 11.96
N GLN A 37 -8.50 6.58 12.61
CA GLN A 37 -9.84 7.16 12.74
C GLN A 37 -10.19 8.15 11.62
N ARG A 38 -9.26 8.43 10.70
CA ARG A 38 -9.44 9.36 9.59
C ARG A 38 -9.56 8.62 8.26
N ALA A 39 -10.33 9.20 7.35
CA ALA A 39 -10.51 8.70 5.99
C ALA A 39 -9.74 9.52 4.93
N ASP A 40 -9.01 10.57 5.34
CA ASP A 40 -8.32 11.51 4.47
C ASP A 40 -6.80 11.51 4.67
N ASN A 41 -6.24 10.46 5.27
CA ASN A 41 -4.80 10.35 5.56
C ASN A 41 -3.96 10.57 4.31
N GLU A 42 -4.29 9.90 3.21
CA GLU A 42 -3.56 9.98 1.94
C GLU A 42 -3.65 11.38 1.32
N GLU A 43 -4.78 12.08 1.47
CA GLU A 43 -4.91 13.47 1.00
C GLU A 43 -4.02 14.42 1.81
N ILE A 44 -3.97 14.23 3.13
CA ILE A 44 -3.11 15.04 4.01
C ILE A 44 -1.63 14.75 3.73
N SER A 45 -1.27 13.47 3.58
CA SER A 45 0.07 13.02 3.18
C SER A 45 0.49 13.60 1.83
N ALA A 46 -0.41 13.61 0.84
CA ALA A 46 -0.16 14.22 -0.46
C ALA A 46 0.03 15.75 -0.35
N SER A 47 -0.83 16.41 0.43
CA SER A 47 -0.74 17.85 0.69
C SER A 47 0.56 18.21 1.42
N LEU A 48 1.02 17.36 2.34
CA LEU A 48 2.30 17.51 3.02
C LEU A 48 3.46 17.44 2.02
N ALA A 49 3.45 16.47 1.11
CA ALA A 49 4.45 16.39 0.04
C ALA A 49 4.45 17.65 -0.85
N GLN A 50 3.27 18.16 -1.22
CA GLN A 50 3.12 19.39 -2.00
C GLN A 50 3.64 20.63 -1.28
N GLY A 51 3.57 20.67 0.06
CA GLY A 51 4.10 21.76 0.88
C GLY A 51 5.61 21.69 1.13
N LEU A 52 6.17 20.48 1.28
CA LEU A 52 7.58 20.29 1.65
C LEU A 52 8.53 20.21 0.46
N LEU A 53 8.17 19.49 -0.61
CA LEU A 53 9.06 19.28 -1.75
C LEU A 53 9.51 20.57 -2.47
N PRO A 54 8.69 21.64 -2.57
CA PRO A 54 9.17 22.92 -3.11
C PRO A 54 10.35 23.51 -2.35
N LEU A 55 10.48 23.23 -1.04
CA LEU A 55 11.57 23.73 -0.20
C LEU A 55 12.92 23.09 -0.52
N PHE A 56 12.92 22.02 -1.32
CA PHE A 56 14.11 21.29 -1.78
C PHE A 56 14.30 21.42 -3.31
N ASP A 57 13.70 22.44 -3.92
CA ASP A 57 13.83 22.76 -5.36
C ASP A 57 13.39 21.64 -6.32
N PHE A 58 12.50 20.74 -5.88
CA PHE A 58 11.90 19.75 -6.79
C PHE A 58 10.98 20.44 -7.82
N PRO A 59 10.98 20.01 -9.09
CA PRO A 59 10.13 20.59 -10.11
C PRO A 59 8.66 20.22 -9.87
N SER A 60 7.75 21.11 -10.25
CA SER A 60 6.30 20.92 -10.06
C SER A 60 5.76 19.65 -10.72
N THR A 61 6.37 19.19 -11.82
CA THR A 61 6.02 17.93 -12.48
C THR A 61 6.24 16.72 -11.57
N ILE A 62 7.37 16.66 -10.85
CA ILE A 62 7.66 15.58 -9.89
C ILE A 62 6.75 15.71 -8.67
N ILE A 63 6.55 16.93 -8.15
CA ILE A 63 5.71 17.16 -6.97
C ILE A 63 4.26 16.72 -7.22
N ASN A 64 3.71 17.07 -8.39
CA ASN A 64 2.37 16.67 -8.78
C ASN A 64 2.25 15.15 -8.93
N GLU A 65 3.27 14.50 -9.48
CA GLU A 65 3.29 13.05 -9.61
C GLU A 65 3.38 12.36 -8.24
N VAL A 66 4.24 12.83 -7.33
CA VAL A 66 4.30 12.34 -5.95
C VAL A 66 2.94 12.44 -5.28
N ALA A 67 2.29 13.60 -5.37
CA ALA A 67 1.00 13.82 -4.75
C ALA A 67 -0.12 12.97 -5.38
N ARG A 68 -0.04 12.68 -6.69
CA ARG A 68 -0.97 11.76 -7.36
C ARG A 68 -0.76 10.32 -6.88
N LEU A 69 0.49 9.89 -6.80
CA LEU A 69 0.86 8.54 -6.37
C LEU A 69 0.50 8.27 -4.91
N VAL A 70 0.74 9.24 -4.01
CA VAL A 70 0.30 9.14 -2.61
C VAL A 70 -1.23 9.00 -2.52
N ARG A 71 -2.00 9.78 -3.28
CA ARG A 71 -3.47 9.61 -3.29
C ARG A 71 -3.91 8.26 -3.85
N LEU A 72 -3.13 7.69 -4.77
CA LEU A 72 -3.45 6.40 -5.40
C LEU A 72 -3.45 5.25 -4.38
N THR A 73 -2.60 5.32 -3.33
CA THR A 73 -2.52 4.28 -2.29
C THR A 73 -3.77 4.20 -1.42
N ALA A 74 -4.70 5.16 -1.49
CA ALA A 74 -5.99 5.02 -0.82
C ALA A 74 -6.88 3.93 -1.44
N THR A 75 -6.64 3.59 -2.72
CA THR A 75 -7.51 2.65 -3.47
C THR A 75 -6.74 1.51 -4.14
N HIS A 76 -5.44 1.69 -4.38
CA HIS A 76 -4.58 0.80 -5.16
C HIS A 76 -5.10 0.47 -6.56
N ARG A 77 -5.98 1.32 -7.12
CA ARG A 77 -6.59 1.13 -8.45
C ARG A 77 -5.74 1.74 -9.55
N VAL A 78 -4.76 0.97 -10.00
CA VAL A 78 -3.82 1.36 -11.05
C VAL A 78 -4.47 1.28 -12.44
N GLN A 79 -4.19 2.25 -13.30
CA GLN A 79 -4.63 2.22 -14.71
C GLN A 79 -3.67 1.37 -15.57
N PRO A 80 -4.14 0.76 -16.68
CA PRO A 80 -3.33 -0.18 -17.48
C PRO A 80 -1.97 0.32 -18.02
N ASP A 81 -1.70 1.63 -18.00
CA ASP A 81 -0.43 2.23 -18.45
C ASP A 81 0.28 3.04 -17.35
N ASP A 82 -0.16 2.94 -16.09
CA ASP A 82 0.40 3.68 -14.96
C ASP A 82 1.52 2.88 -14.27
N SER A 83 2.70 2.84 -14.90
CA SER A 83 3.85 2.09 -14.39
C SER A 83 4.33 2.57 -13.01
N ASN A 84 4.30 3.88 -12.76
CA ASN A 84 4.65 4.44 -11.45
C ASN A 84 3.65 4.02 -10.37
N GLY A 85 2.35 4.08 -10.69
CA GLY A 85 1.28 3.61 -9.81
C GLY A 85 1.40 2.12 -9.52
N ALA A 86 1.68 1.31 -10.55
CA ALA A 86 1.92 -0.12 -10.40
C ALA A 86 3.08 -0.41 -9.44
N LEU A 87 4.22 0.28 -9.59
CA LEU A 87 5.37 0.11 -8.71
C LEU A 87 5.05 0.47 -7.26
N LEU A 88 4.42 1.63 -7.01
CA LEU A 88 4.12 2.06 -5.64
C LEU A 88 3.09 1.15 -4.99
N CYS A 89 1.98 0.85 -5.68
CA CYS A 89 0.92 0.02 -5.12
C CYS A 89 1.40 -1.41 -4.87
N ASP A 90 2.20 -1.99 -5.76
CA ASP A 90 2.76 -3.34 -5.54
C ASP A 90 3.72 -3.36 -4.35
N ALA A 91 4.55 -2.33 -4.21
CA ALA A 91 5.48 -2.22 -3.09
C ALA A 91 4.77 -2.03 -1.75
N ASP A 92 3.71 -1.23 -1.72
CA ASP A 92 2.88 -1.02 -0.53
C ASP A 92 2.12 -2.29 -0.12
N LEU A 93 1.54 -2.98 -1.11
CA LEU A 93 0.81 -4.24 -0.89
C LEU A 93 1.72 -5.45 -0.68
N SER A 94 3.05 -5.33 -0.81
CA SER A 94 3.97 -6.48 -0.74
C SER A 94 3.91 -7.21 0.60
N VAL A 95 3.51 -6.52 1.68
CA VAL A 95 3.30 -7.11 3.01
C VAL A 95 2.28 -8.25 2.98
N LEU A 96 1.32 -8.23 2.04
CA LEU A 96 0.34 -9.29 1.87
C LEU A 96 0.99 -10.62 1.46
N ALA A 97 2.17 -10.57 0.83
CA ALA A 97 2.98 -11.72 0.45
C ALA A 97 4.11 -12.04 1.45
N GLY A 98 3.97 -11.61 2.71
CA GLY A 98 4.79 -12.13 3.79
C GLY A 98 4.68 -13.66 3.92
N ASP A 99 5.69 -14.31 4.49
CA ASP A 99 5.51 -15.68 4.98
C ASP A 99 4.41 -15.75 6.05
N ALA A 100 3.99 -16.95 6.43
CA ALA A 100 2.84 -17.14 7.32
C ALA A 100 2.98 -16.39 8.65
N ASP A 101 4.18 -16.38 9.25
CA ASP A 101 4.44 -15.72 10.52
C ASP A 101 4.42 -14.20 10.36
N SER A 102 5.03 -13.68 9.29
CA SER A 102 5.05 -12.26 8.97
C SER A 102 3.66 -11.72 8.67
N TYR A 103 2.87 -12.44 7.88
CA TYR A 103 1.50 -12.04 7.54
C TYR A 103 0.58 -12.11 8.76
N SER A 104 0.68 -13.16 9.58
CA SER A 104 -0.06 -13.28 10.84
C SER A 104 0.24 -12.11 11.79
N SER A 105 1.52 -11.75 11.91
CA SER A 105 1.95 -10.59 12.71
C SER A 105 1.41 -9.27 12.16
N TYR A 106 1.42 -9.10 10.83
CA TYR A 106 0.82 -7.95 10.17
C TYR A 106 -0.68 -7.84 10.43
N ALA A 107 -1.46 -8.92 10.21
CA ALA A 107 -2.90 -8.94 10.43
C ALA A 107 -3.26 -8.67 11.90
N ALA A 108 -2.50 -9.23 12.85
CA ALA A 108 -2.66 -8.95 14.27
C ALA A 108 -2.35 -7.47 14.62
N GLY A 109 -1.33 -6.88 13.98
CA GLY A 109 -1.00 -5.46 14.08
C GLY A 109 -2.16 -4.57 13.62
N VAL A 110 -2.71 -4.85 12.44
CA VAL A 110 -3.90 -4.16 11.93
C VAL A 110 -5.08 -4.30 12.90
N ARG A 111 -5.35 -5.49 13.44
CA ARG A 111 -6.42 -5.66 14.43
C ARG A 111 -6.18 -4.79 15.68
N ALA A 112 -4.94 -4.72 16.17
CA ALA A 112 -4.60 -3.93 17.34
C ALA A 112 -4.74 -2.42 17.10
N GLU A 113 -4.36 -1.93 15.92
CA GLU A 113 -4.52 -0.52 15.53
C GLU A 113 -6.00 -0.10 15.53
N TYR A 114 -6.89 -0.99 15.09
CA TYR A 114 -8.33 -0.77 15.06
C TYR A 114 -9.05 -1.30 16.33
N ALA A 115 -8.35 -1.43 17.47
CA ALA A 115 -8.96 -1.95 18.71
C ALA A 115 -10.16 -1.13 19.21
N PHE A 116 -10.29 0.13 18.78
CA PHE A 116 -11.43 1.00 19.06
C PHE A 116 -12.69 0.64 18.25
N VAL A 117 -12.56 -0.14 17.17
CA VAL A 117 -13.67 -0.66 16.37
C VAL A 117 -14.12 -2.00 16.94
N GLY A 118 -15.44 -2.17 17.09
CA GLY A 118 -16.03 -3.42 17.56
C GLY A 118 -15.74 -4.59 16.61
N ASP A 119 -15.59 -5.80 17.17
CA ASP A 119 -15.11 -6.96 16.41
C ASP A 119 -15.91 -7.25 15.14
N ALA A 120 -17.25 -7.18 15.22
CA ALA A 120 -18.12 -7.44 14.08
C ALA A 120 -17.99 -6.40 12.96
N ASP A 121 -17.81 -5.12 13.33
CA ASP A 121 -17.60 -4.05 12.36
C ASP A 121 -16.22 -4.15 11.73
N PHE A 122 -15.17 -4.37 12.54
CA PHE A 122 -13.82 -4.59 12.04
C PHE A 122 -13.76 -5.76 11.06
N ALA A 123 -14.32 -6.92 11.44
CA ALA A 123 -14.31 -8.10 10.59
C ALA A 123 -15.04 -7.87 9.26
N ARG A 124 -16.18 -7.17 9.29
CA ARG A 124 -16.94 -6.83 8.06
C ARG A 124 -16.14 -5.91 7.15
N GLU A 125 -15.60 -4.80 7.65
CA GLU A 125 -14.87 -3.82 6.83
C GLU A 125 -13.55 -4.41 6.32
N ARG A 126 -12.80 -5.14 7.16
CA ARG A 126 -11.57 -5.83 6.76
C ARG A 126 -11.86 -6.88 5.70
N ALA A 127 -12.90 -7.69 5.86
CA ALA A 127 -13.29 -8.67 4.86
C ALA A 127 -13.71 -8.01 3.54
N ALA A 128 -14.39 -6.86 3.56
CA ALA A 128 -14.76 -6.14 2.36
C ALA A 128 -13.53 -5.68 1.56
N LEU A 129 -12.53 -5.11 2.23
CA LEU A 129 -11.25 -4.70 1.61
C LEU A 129 -10.52 -5.91 1.00
N LEU A 130 -10.38 -6.99 1.77
CA LEU A 130 -9.67 -8.19 1.34
C LEU A 130 -10.36 -8.90 0.17
N ASN A 131 -11.71 -8.96 0.16
CA ASN A 131 -12.46 -9.49 -0.98
C ASN A 131 -12.27 -8.62 -2.22
N ALA A 132 -12.27 -7.28 -2.10
CA ALA A 132 -12.04 -6.40 -3.23
C ALA A 132 -10.66 -6.63 -3.90
N LEU A 133 -9.63 -6.95 -3.10
CA LEU A 133 -8.33 -7.36 -3.63
C LEU A 133 -8.41 -8.72 -4.37
N LEU A 134 -9.12 -9.71 -3.83
CA LEU A 134 -9.26 -11.03 -4.46
C LEU A 134 -10.13 -11.01 -5.73
N ASP A 135 -11.09 -10.09 -5.80
CA ASP A 135 -11.99 -9.89 -6.95
C ASP A 135 -11.29 -9.21 -8.13
N SER A 136 -10.14 -8.57 -7.90
CA SER A 136 -9.28 -8.03 -8.95
C SER A 136 -8.60 -9.17 -9.71
N GLU A 137 -8.39 -9.00 -11.03
CA GLU A 137 -7.72 -10.01 -11.86
C GLU A 137 -6.34 -10.36 -11.28
N HIS A 138 -5.61 -9.32 -10.85
CA HIS A 138 -4.36 -9.44 -10.12
C HIS A 138 -4.36 -8.52 -8.89
N VAL A 139 -3.80 -9.00 -7.78
CA VAL A 139 -3.52 -8.17 -6.60
C VAL A 139 -2.32 -7.25 -6.89
N PHE A 140 -1.33 -7.77 -7.61
CA PHE A 140 -0.15 -7.01 -8.05
C PHE A 140 -0.23 -6.66 -9.54
N HIS A 141 0.19 -5.46 -9.91
CA HIS A 141 0.05 -4.88 -11.24
C HIS A 141 1.29 -5.09 -12.10
N THR A 142 2.49 -5.09 -11.51
CA THR A 142 3.73 -5.32 -12.25
C THR A 142 3.92 -6.81 -12.55
N PRO A 143 4.48 -7.18 -13.72
CA PRO A 143 4.79 -8.59 -14.00
C PRO A 143 5.69 -9.23 -12.93
N LYS A 144 6.60 -8.46 -12.34
CA LYS A 144 7.52 -8.93 -11.31
C LYS A 144 6.80 -9.17 -9.98
N GLY A 145 5.93 -8.24 -9.56
CA GLY A 145 5.09 -8.41 -8.37
C GLY A 145 4.16 -9.62 -8.50
N GLN A 146 3.55 -9.80 -9.68
CA GLN A 146 2.71 -10.96 -9.96
C GLN A 146 3.48 -12.29 -9.82
N GLU A 147 4.67 -12.37 -10.42
CA GLU A 147 5.53 -13.55 -10.34
C GLU A 147 5.93 -13.87 -8.89
N LEU A 148 6.32 -12.86 -8.12
CA LEU A 148 6.91 -13.05 -6.79
C LEU A 148 5.89 -13.23 -5.68
N TRP A 149 4.74 -12.55 -5.75
CA TRP A 149 3.90 -12.26 -4.59
C TRP A 149 2.44 -12.70 -4.73
N GLU A 150 1.89 -12.75 -5.94
CA GLU A 150 0.45 -12.97 -6.18
C GLU A 150 -0.08 -14.24 -5.49
N ALA A 151 0.55 -15.39 -5.76
CA ALA A 151 0.10 -16.67 -5.23
C ALA A 151 0.10 -16.70 -3.69
N ARG A 152 1.11 -16.09 -3.07
CA ARG A 152 1.24 -16.07 -1.62
C ARG A 152 0.28 -15.07 -0.97
N ALA A 153 0.14 -13.87 -1.54
CA ALA A 153 -0.83 -12.89 -1.06
C ALA A 153 -2.25 -13.44 -1.12
N ARG A 154 -2.66 -14.02 -2.25
CA ARG A 154 -3.99 -14.63 -2.38
C ARG A 154 -4.23 -15.74 -1.35
N ALA A 155 -3.21 -16.57 -1.08
CA ALA A 155 -3.32 -17.62 -0.06
C ALA A 155 -3.49 -17.04 1.35
N ASN A 156 -2.66 -16.05 1.72
CA ASN A 156 -2.71 -15.37 3.00
C ASN A 156 -4.06 -14.66 3.23
N ILE A 157 -4.51 -13.89 2.25
CA ILE A 157 -5.81 -13.19 2.28
C ILE A 157 -6.95 -14.19 2.45
N SER A 158 -6.93 -15.30 1.70
CA SER A 158 -7.96 -16.35 1.80
C SER A 158 -7.99 -17.03 3.17
N ILE A 159 -6.84 -17.13 3.86
CA ILE A 159 -6.77 -17.65 5.22
C ILE A 159 -7.35 -16.65 6.21
N GLU A 160 -6.96 -15.37 6.11
CA GLU A 160 -7.49 -14.31 6.97
C GLU A 160 -9.01 -14.20 6.87
N LEU A 161 -9.56 -14.23 5.65
CA LEU A 161 -11.01 -14.19 5.42
C LEU A 161 -11.76 -15.33 6.13
N LYS A 162 -11.18 -16.54 6.19
CA LYS A 162 -11.79 -17.66 6.93
C LYS A 162 -11.78 -17.43 8.44
N LEU A 163 -10.69 -16.83 8.95
CA LEU A 163 -10.57 -16.50 10.38
C LEU A 163 -11.53 -15.39 10.78
N LEU A 164 -11.75 -14.39 9.92
CA LEU A 164 -12.70 -13.29 10.16
C LEU A 164 -14.17 -13.73 10.13
N ALA A 165 -14.48 -14.84 9.46
CA ALA A 165 -15.83 -15.40 9.39
C ALA A 165 -16.18 -16.35 10.56
N SER A 166 -15.23 -16.61 11.45
CA SER A 166 -15.35 -17.53 12.60
C SER A 166 -15.77 -16.79 13.87
#